data_AF-A0A8J2TJ35-F1
#
_entry.id   AF-A0A8J2TJ35-F1
#
_cell.length_a   1.000
_cell.length_b   1.000
_cell.length_c   1.000
_cell.angle_alpha   90.00
_cell.angle_beta   90.00
_cell.angle_gamma   90.00
#
_symmetry.space_group_name_H-M   'P 1'
#
loop_
_entity.id
_entity.type
_entity.pdbx_description
1 polymer ?
#
loop_
_entity_poly.entity_id
_entity_poly.type
_entity_poly.pdbx_seq_one_letter_code
_entity_poly.pdbx_strand_id
1 'polypeptide(L)'
;MQLTERAKELITKSRIVSFDNWKDVYSDETIAIFQAADDQGRYLTDEDIEQIKTLEPEHNFSLEKVQLLRDEAPDIIAKARQKVLDTFPNITEPGGDLYPPARAEACWRDYWHFLRCISYGIAVNQTEYTSQKGLDNMQLLYQELRVPREAMVLGLEQLKVFSLQKFSEEEQANLSPYFEYLISEMKQF
;
A
#
# COMPACT_ATOMS: atom_id res chain seq x y z
N MET A 1 5.52 21.04 9.96
CA MET A 1 5.79 21.43 8.55
C MET A 1 4.48 21.93 7.98
N GLN A 2 4.42 23.17 7.47
CA GLN A 2 3.23 23.66 6.80
C GLN A 2 3.24 23.16 5.36
N LEU A 3 2.19 22.45 4.94
CA LEU A 3 2.04 21.96 3.57
C LEU A 3 1.63 23.12 2.65
N THR A 4 2.15 23.13 1.42
CA THR A 4 1.69 24.03 0.36
C THR A 4 0.24 23.68 -0.02
N GLU A 5 -0.53 24.64 -0.54
CA GLU A 5 -1.89 24.36 -1.03
C GLU A 5 -1.88 23.29 -2.13
N ARG A 6 -0.87 23.33 -3.01
CA ARG A 6 -0.65 22.31 -4.02
C ARG A 6 -0.45 20.92 -3.41
N ALA A 7 0.39 20.79 -2.37
CA ALA A 7 0.58 19.51 -1.69
C ALA A 7 -0.73 18.99 -1.07
N LYS A 8 -1.54 19.87 -0.46
CA LYS A 8 -2.85 19.48 0.12
C LYS A 8 -3.82 18.97 -0.95
N GLU A 9 -3.88 19.64 -2.10
CA GLU A 9 -4.70 19.18 -3.23
C GLU A 9 -4.20 17.85 -3.81
N LEU A 10 -2.89 17.66 -3.91
CA LEU A 10 -2.31 16.44 -4.42
C LEU A 10 -2.56 15.26 -3.47
N ILE A 11 -2.51 15.46 -2.15
CA ILE A 11 -2.83 14.42 -1.17
C ILE A 11 -4.22 13.82 -1.41
N THR A 12 -5.24 14.65 -1.67
CA THR A 12 -6.61 14.15 -1.91
C THR A 12 -6.75 13.44 -3.26
N LYS A 13 -5.93 13.81 -4.25
CA LYS A 13 -5.93 13.23 -5.60
C LYS A 13 -5.05 11.99 -5.73
N SER A 14 -4.14 11.74 -4.78
CA SER A 14 -3.16 10.63 -4.82
C SER A 14 -3.72 9.30 -4.30
N ARG A 15 -5.03 9.08 -4.44
CA ARG A 15 -5.64 7.79 -4.11
C ARG A 15 -5.31 6.81 -5.23
N ILE A 16 -4.49 5.82 -4.91
CA ILE A 16 -3.95 4.91 -5.92
C ILE A 16 -4.79 3.68 -6.14
N VAL A 17 -5.72 3.29 -5.27
CA VAL A 17 -6.54 2.09 -5.47
C VAL A 17 -7.54 2.33 -6.60
N SER A 18 -7.73 1.34 -7.47
CA SER A 18 -8.75 1.34 -8.51
C SER A 18 -9.63 0.09 -8.41
N PHE A 19 -10.92 0.27 -8.64
CA PHE A 19 -11.91 -0.81 -8.72
C PHE A 19 -12.56 -0.87 -10.12
N ASP A 20 -12.04 -0.13 -11.09
CA ASP A 20 -12.69 -0.01 -12.40
C ASP A 20 -12.70 -1.32 -13.18
N ASN A 21 -11.67 -2.16 -13.03
CA ASN A 21 -11.58 -3.48 -13.65
C ASN A 21 -12.29 -4.59 -12.84
N TRP A 22 -13.01 -4.24 -11.77
CA TRP A 22 -13.71 -5.21 -10.90
C TRP A 22 -15.18 -5.36 -11.25
N LYS A 23 -15.78 -4.37 -11.92
CA LYS A 23 -17.23 -4.29 -12.21
C LYS A 23 -17.76 -5.41 -13.11
N ASP A 24 -16.88 -6.02 -13.90
CA ASP A 24 -17.22 -7.14 -14.77
C ASP A 24 -17.08 -8.50 -14.06
N VAL A 25 -16.55 -8.52 -12.82
CA VAL A 25 -16.20 -9.74 -12.06
C VAL A 25 -16.99 -9.86 -10.76
N TYR A 26 -17.11 -8.75 -10.01
CA TYR A 26 -17.70 -8.74 -8.67
C TYR A 26 -18.96 -7.88 -8.63
N SER A 27 -19.90 -8.25 -7.74
CA SER A 27 -21.10 -7.45 -7.46
C SER A 27 -20.77 -6.02 -6.98
N ASP A 28 -21.69 -5.10 -7.25
CA ASP A 28 -21.61 -3.70 -6.78
C ASP A 28 -21.52 -3.65 -5.25
N GLU A 29 -22.22 -4.55 -4.54
CA GLU A 29 -22.17 -4.69 -3.09
C GLU A 29 -20.76 -5.07 -2.60
N THR A 30 -20.10 -6.01 -3.27
CA THR A 30 -18.72 -6.40 -2.93
C THR A 30 -17.76 -5.24 -3.17
N ILE A 31 -17.85 -4.57 -4.32
CA ILE A 31 -17.01 -3.42 -4.65
C ILE A 31 -17.23 -2.29 -3.63
N ALA A 32 -18.46 -2.07 -3.17
CA ALA A 32 -18.78 -1.05 -2.18
C ALA A 32 -18.08 -1.28 -0.83
N ILE A 33 -17.86 -2.54 -0.42
CA ILE A 33 -17.12 -2.88 0.81
C ILE A 33 -15.67 -2.40 0.70
N PHE A 34 -14.99 -2.72 -0.40
CA PHE A 34 -13.61 -2.27 -0.62
C PHE A 34 -13.51 -0.76 -0.78
N GLN A 35 -14.46 -0.13 -1.48
CA GLN A 35 -14.54 1.32 -1.62
C GLN A 35 -14.69 2.00 -0.26
N ALA A 36 -15.59 1.51 0.59
CA ALA A 36 -15.79 2.05 1.94
C ALA A 36 -14.53 1.91 2.81
N ALA A 37 -13.83 0.77 2.71
CA ALA A 37 -12.57 0.56 3.41
C ALA A 37 -11.47 1.52 2.91
N ASP A 38 -11.36 1.73 1.58
CA ASP A 38 -10.41 2.68 1.01
C ASP A 38 -10.74 4.14 1.35
N ASP A 39 -12.02 4.53 1.34
CA ASP A 39 -12.49 5.88 1.71
C ASP A 39 -12.13 6.22 3.16
N GLN A 40 -12.18 5.20 4.03
CA GLN A 40 -11.82 5.32 5.44
C GLN A 40 -10.32 5.11 5.69
N GLY A 41 -9.53 4.80 4.65
CA GLY A 41 -8.10 4.52 4.76
C GLY A 41 -7.77 3.37 5.71
N ARG A 42 -8.63 2.34 5.79
CA ARG A 42 -8.50 1.20 6.70
C ARG A 42 -8.33 -0.10 5.94
N TYR A 43 -7.73 -1.14 6.54
CA TYR A 43 -7.78 -2.49 5.96
C TYR A 43 -9.21 -3.05 6.04
N LEU A 44 -9.47 -4.16 5.33
CA LEU A 44 -10.68 -4.94 5.53
C LEU A 44 -10.74 -5.46 6.98
N THR A 45 -11.88 -5.24 7.62
CA THR A 45 -12.21 -5.79 8.93
C THR A 45 -12.65 -7.25 8.80
N ASP A 46 -12.75 -7.95 9.92
CA ASP A 46 -13.31 -9.30 9.93
C ASP A 46 -14.77 -9.31 9.46
N GLU A 47 -15.53 -8.25 9.77
CA GLU A 47 -16.91 -8.08 9.28
C GLU A 47 -16.95 -7.91 7.75
N ASP A 48 -16.08 -7.08 7.18
CA ASP A 48 -15.99 -6.92 5.71
C ASP A 48 -15.66 -8.25 5.05
N ILE A 49 -14.71 -9.01 5.61
CA ILE A 49 -14.30 -10.33 5.10
C ILE A 49 -15.47 -11.31 5.10
N GLU A 50 -16.23 -11.40 6.19
CA GLU A 50 -17.38 -12.29 6.29
C GLU A 50 -18.54 -11.88 5.35
N GLN A 51 -18.75 -10.57 5.17
CA GLN A 51 -19.72 -10.05 4.21
C GLN A 51 -19.33 -10.43 2.78
N ILE A 52 -18.07 -10.26 2.38
CA ILE A 52 -17.57 -10.63 1.05
C ILE A 52 -17.78 -12.13 0.79
N LYS A 53 -17.42 -13.01 1.74
CA LYS A 53 -17.64 -14.46 1.62
C LYS A 53 -19.10 -14.82 1.43
N THR A 54 -20.01 -14.07 2.06
CA THR A 54 -21.45 -14.31 1.98
C THR A 54 -22.03 -13.85 0.64
N LEU A 55 -21.57 -12.71 0.13
CA LEU A 55 -22.04 -12.15 -1.14
C LEU A 55 -21.56 -12.97 -2.34
N GLU A 56 -20.35 -13.53 -2.26
CA GLU A 56 -19.65 -14.12 -3.40
C GLU A 56 -19.04 -15.50 -3.04
N PRO A 57 -19.85 -16.49 -2.62
CA PRO A 57 -19.36 -17.77 -2.09
C PRO A 57 -18.62 -18.63 -3.12
N GLU A 58 -18.89 -18.42 -4.41
CA GLU A 58 -18.26 -19.15 -5.52
C GLU A 58 -16.94 -18.51 -5.97
N HIS A 59 -16.63 -17.30 -5.52
CA HIS A 59 -15.41 -16.59 -5.87
C HIS A 59 -14.26 -17.00 -4.95
N ASN A 60 -13.11 -17.32 -5.57
CA ASN A 60 -11.90 -17.62 -4.84
C ASN A 60 -11.19 -16.32 -4.44
N PHE A 61 -11.47 -15.81 -3.24
CA PHE A 61 -10.74 -14.68 -2.66
C PHE A 61 -9.60 -15.15 -1.74
N SER A 62 -8.51 -14.40 -1.70
CA SER A 62 -7.38 -14.66 -0.79
C SER A 62 -7.56 -13.97 0.58
N LEU A 63 -8.76 -14.00 1.16
CA LEU A 63 -9.12 -13.19 2.35
C LEU A 63 -8.32 -13.56 3.60
N GLU A 64 -7.99 -14.84 3.81
CA GLU A 64 -7.17 -15.27 4.94
C GLU A 64 -5.75 -14.69 4.88
N LYS A 65 -5.16 -14.61 3.68
CA LYS A 65 -3.85 -13.99 3.46
C LYS A 65 -3.89 -12.49 3.75
N VAL A 66 -4.98 -11.84 3.35
CA VAL A 66 -5.21 -10.41 3.62
C VAL A 66 -5.40 -10.14 5.11
N GLN A 67 -6.14 -11.00 5.81
CA GLN A 67 -6.31 -10.93 7.26
C GLN A 67 -4.95 -11.05 7.96
N LEU A 68 -4.12 -12.02 7.58
CA LEU A 68 -2.78 -12.19 8.13
C LEU A 68 -1.89 -10.97 7.86
N LEU A 69 -1.87 -10.45 6.62
CA LEU A 69 -1.09 -9.25 6.29
C LEU A 69 -1.52 -8.02 7.10
N ARG A 70 -2.83 -7.84 7.30
CA ARG A 70 -3.39 -6.78 8.13
C ARG A 70 -2.90 -6.88 9.56
N ASP A 71 -3.01 -8.08 10.15
CA ASP A 71 -2.69 -8.31 11.56
C ASP A 71 -1.17 -8.19 11.81
N GLU A 72 -0.34 -8.57 10.84
CA GLU A 72 1.12 -8.48 10.89
C GLU A 72 1.69 -7.14 10.39
N ALA A 73 0.85 -6.24 9.86
CA ALA A 73 1.29 -4.97 9.27
C ALA A 73 2.21 -4.15 10.20
N PRO A 74 1.93 -4.00 11.52
CA PRO A 74 2.83 -3.26 12.41
C PRO A 74 4.26 -3.81 12.46
N ASP A 75 4.42 -5.14 12.51
CA ASP A 75 5.72 -5.82 12.53
C ASP A 75 6.44 -5.69 11.18
N ILE A 76 5.72 -5.91 10.09
CA ILE A 76 6.25 -5.78 8.71
C ILE A 76 6.79 -4.37 8.47
N ILE A 77 6.02 -3.35 8.82
CA ILE A 77 6.39 -1.94 8.62
C ILE A 77 7.56 -1.55 9.52
N ALA A 78 7.59 -2.00 10.77
CA ALA A 78 8.69 -1.74 11.69
C ALA A 78 10.02 -2.32 11.15
N LYS A 79 9.99 -3.55 10.62
CA LYS A 79 11.17 -4.19 10.02
C LYS A 79 11.63 -3.50 8.74
N ALA A 80 10.69 -3.12 7.86
CA ALA A 80 11.01 -2.38 6.63
C ALA A 80 11.61 -1.00 6.95
N ARG A 81 11.00 -0.27 7.89
CA ARG A 81 11.54 1.01 8.41
C ARG A 81 12.97 0.84 8.94
N GLN A 82 13.22 -0.19 9.75
CA GLN A 82 14.56 -0.41 10.30
C GLN A 82 15.60 -0.60 9.20
N LYS A 83 15.28 -1.35 8.13
CA LYS A 83 16.21 -1.54 7.00
C LYS A 83 16.52 -0.23 6.26
N VAL A 84 15.53 0.65 6.12
CA VAL A 84 15.75 1.97 5.52
C VAL A 84 16.67 2.82 6.41
N LEU A 85 16.45 2.81 7.72
CA LEU A 85 17.30 3.53 8.66
C LEU A 85 18.73 2.97 8.72
N ASP A 86 18.90 1.65 8.66
CA ASP A 86 20.22 1.02 8.61
C ASP A 86 20.99 1.39 7.33
N THR A 87 20.27 1.52 6.21
CA THR A 87 20.86 1.86 4.91
C THR A 87 21.14 3.36 4.78
N PHE A 88 20.28 4.20 5.36
CA PHE A 88 20.38 5.66 5.35
C PHE A 88 20.42 6.22 6.78
N PRO A 89 21.53 6.03 7.53
CA PRO A 89 21.59 6.29 8.98
C PRO A 89 21.32 7.73 9.40
N ASN A 90 21.52 8.71 8.51
CA ASN A 90 21.32 10.13 8.80
C ASN A 90 20.03 10.71 8.19
N ILE A 91 19.17 9.88 7.58
CA ILE A 91 18.02 10.37 6.79
C ILE A 91 16.99 11.12 7.64
N THR A 92 16.92 10.83 8.94
CA THR A 92 16.01 11.48 9.90
C THR A 92 16.66 12.58 10.72
N GLU A 93 17.98 12.75 10.63
CA GLU A 93 18.73 13.76 11.39
C GLU A 93 18.59 15.15 10.76
N PRO A 94 18.87 16.25 11.49
CA PRO A 94 18.86 17.59 10.91
C PRO A 94 19.67 17.69 9.62
N GLY A 95 18.99 18.01 8.51
CA GLY A 95 19.57 18.06 7.16
C GLY A 95 19.34 16.82 6.31
N GLY A 96 18.84 15.72 6.88
CA GLY A 96 18.38 14.53 6.16
C GLY A 96 16.99 14.72 5.52
N ASP A 97 16.71 13.92 4.50
CA ASP A 97 15.49 14.08 3.67
C ASP A 97 14.18 13.82 4.41
N LEU A 98 14.21 12.99 5.46
CA LEU A 98 13.07 12.67 6.33
C LEU A 98 13.03 13.51 7.61
N TYR A 99 13.87 14.54 7.74
CA TYR A 99 13.77 15.54 8.79
C TYR A 99 12.85 16.70 8.38
N PRO A 100 11.99 17.24 9.25
CA PRO A 100 11.82 16.94 10.68
C PRO A 100 11.02 15.65 10.94
N PRO A 101 10.94 15.13 12.18
CA PRO A 101 10.30 13.84 12.50
C PRO A 101 8.91 13.62 11.87
N ALA A 102 8.11 14.67 11.71
CA ALA A 102 6.81 14.59 11.04
C ALA A 102 6.88 14.10 9.57
N ARG A 103 7.99 14.32 8.87
CA ARG A 103 8.25 13.78 7.51
C ARG A 103 8.55 12.29 7.57
N ALA A 104 9.41 11.86 8.49
CA ALA A 104 9.65 10.43 8.72
C ALA A 104 8.34 9.69 9.03
N GLU A 105 7.52 10.23 9.96
CA GLU A 105 6.22 9.64 10.28
C GLU A 105 5.25 9.62 9.09
N ALA A 106 5.32 10.59 8.18
CA ALA A 106 4.56 10.53 6.93
C ALA A 106 5.05 9.38 6.02
N CYS A 107 6.36 9.24 5.83
CA CYS A 107 6.94 8.14 5.06
C CYS A 107 6.55 6.76 5.62
N TRP A 108 6.53 6.60 6.95
CA TRP A 108 6.16 5.33 7.57
C TRP A 108 4.66 5.04 7.45
N ARG A 109 3.81 6.08 7.46
CA ARG A 109 2.38 5.92 7.14
C ARG A 109 2.17 5.50 5.68
N ASP A 110 2.97 5.99 4.74
CA ASP A 110 2.88 5.57 3.35
C ASP A 110 3.13 4.07 3.20
N TYR A 111 4.08 3.49 3.93
CA TYR A 111 4.29 2.02 3.94
C TYR A 111 3.05 1.25 4.39
N TRP A 112 2.36 1.74 5.42
CA TRP A 112 1.11 1.16 5.88
C TRP A 112 0.02 1.23 4.81
N HIS A 113 -0.10 2.38 4.12
CA HIS A 113 -1.05 2.57 3.04
C HIS A 113 -0.73 1.71 1.82
N PHE A 114 0.55 1.54 1.46
CA PHE A 114 0.95 0.70 0.35
C PHE A 114 0.67 -0.78 0.61
N LEU A 115 1.00 -1.28 1.79
CA LEU A 115 0.68 -2.65 2.16
C LEU A 115 -0.84 -2.90 2.14
N ARG A 116 -1.65 -1.90 2.54
CA ARG A 116 -3.11 -1.95 2.43
C ARG A 116 -3.58 -2.04 0.99
N CYS A 117 -3.08 -1.20 0.09
CA CYS A 117 -3.42 -1.27 -1.34
C CYS A 117 -3.06 -2.63 -1.94
N ILE A 118 -1.85 -3.14 -1.63
CA ILE A 118 -1.41 -4.48 -2.03
C ILE A 118 -2.39 -5.55 -1.53
N SER A 119 -2.83 -5.44 -0.27
CA SER A 119 -3.77 -6.39 0.33
C SER A 119 -5.12 -6.44 -0.41
N TYR A 120 -5.58 -5.32 -0.97
CA TYR A 120 -6.81 -5.32 -1.76
C TYR A 120 -6.65 -6.05 -3.08
N GLY A 121 -5.55 -5.84 -3.79
CA GLY A 121 -5.23 -6.60 -4.99
C GLY A 121 -5.15 -8.11 -4.71
N ILE A 122 -4.48 -8.49 -3.61
CA ILE A 122 -4.40 -9.88 -3.17
C ILE A 122 -5.79 -10.45 -2.88
N ALA A 123 -6.64 -9.74 -2.14
CA ALA A 123 -7.97 -10.21 -1.77
C ALA A 123 -8.74 -10.71 -3.00
N VAL A 124 -8.75 -9.92 -4.08
CA VAL A 124 -9.48 -10.21 -5.31
C VAL A 124 -8.65 -10.92 -6.39
N ASN A 125 -7.45 -11.37 -6.04
CA ASN A 125 -6.49 -12.00 -6.95
C ASN A 125 -6.20 -11.20 -8.24
N GLN A 126 -6.13 -9.87 -8.14
CA GLN A 126 -5.86 -8.97 -9.26
C GLN A 126 -4.59 -8.14 -9.01
N THR A 127 -3.60 -8.25 -9.89
CA THR A 127 -2.32 -7.54 -9.75
C THR A 127 -2.41 -6.08 -10.21
N GLU A 128 -3.33 -5.76 -11.12
CA GLU A 128 -3.61 -4.39 -11.57
C GLU A 128 -4.67 -3.73 -10.70
N TYR A 129 -4.33 -3.41 -9.45
CA TYR A 129 -5.24 -2.83 -8.45
C TYR A 129 -5.06 -1.32 -8.28
N THR A 130 -4.26 -0.66 -9.12
CA THR A 130 -4.00 0.78 -9.02
C THR A 130 -4.58 1.62 -10.16
N SER A 131 -4.80 2.90 -9.88
CA SER A 131 -5.23 3.93 -10.83
C SER A 131 -4.02 4.69 -11.34
N GLN A 132 -3.81 4.69 -12.67
CA GLN A 132 -2.75 5.49 -13.30
C GLN A 132 -2.87 6.97 -12.92
N LYS A 133 -4.07 7.53 -12.94
CA LYS A 133 -4.31 8.92 -12.53
C LYS A 133 -3.94 9.15 -11.06
N GLY A 134 -4.22 8.18 -10.19
CA GLY A 134 -3.83 8.25 -8.77
C GLY A 134 -2.30 8.26 -8.61
N LEU A 135 -1.61 7.38 -9.34
CA LEU A 135 -0.14 7.29 -9.36
C LEU A 135 0.50 8.57 -9.92
N ASP A 136 -0.01 9.12 -11.01
CA ASP A 136 0.50 10.38 -11.59
C ASP A 136 0.39 11.54 -10.59
N ASN A 137 -0.72 11.63 -9.84
CA ASN A 137 -0.86 12.64 -8.79
C ASN A 137 0.08 12.37 -7.61
N MET A 138 0.31 11.11 -7.25
CA MET A 138 1.27 10.74 -6.21
C MET A 138 2.72 11.09 -6.61
N GLN A 139 3.09 10.88 -7.88
CA GLN A 139 4.39 11.29 -8.40
C GLN A 139 4.58 12.80 -8.24
N LEU A 140 3.59 13.60 -8.65
CA LEU A 140 3.61 15.06 -8.47
C LEU A 140 3.68 15.46 -6.99
N LEU A 141 2.99 14.73 -6.11
CA LEU A 141 3.05 14.95 -4.66
C LEU A 141 4.45 14.68 -4.12
N TYR A 142 5.06 13.57 -4.51
CA TYR A 142 6.39 13.18 -4.06
C TYR A 142 7.47 14.15 -4.56
N GLN A 143 7.31 14.69 -5.77
CA GLN A 143 8.17 15.76 -6.29
C GLN A 143 8.01 17.07 -5.49
N GLU A 144 6.77 17.50 -5.24
CA GLU A 144 6.46 18.70 -4.44
C GLU A 144 7.02 18.58 -3.01
N LEU A 145 6.89 17.40 -2.41
CA LEU A 145 7.38 17.11 -1.06
C LEU A 145 8.86 16.70 -1.03
N ARG A 146 9.54 16.57 -2.18
CA ARG A 146 10.94 16.10 -2.27
C ARG A 146 11.16 14.80 -1.47
N VAL A 147 10.29 13.82 -1.68
CA VAL A 147 10.39 12.51 -1.03
C VAL A 147 11.65 11.80 -1.53
N PRO A 148 12.48 11.20 -0.64
CA PRO A 148 13.67 10.47 -1.04
C PRO A 148 13.28 9.16 -1.74
N ARG A 149 13.22 9.18 -3.08
CA ARG A 149 12.74 8.05 -3.89
C ARG A 149 13.50 6.74 -3.63
N GLU A 150 14.82 6.81 -3.47
CA GLU A 150 15.64 5.63 -3.20
C GLU A 150 15.24 4.95 -1.87
N ALA A 151 15.01 5.74 -0.81
CA ALA A 151 14.56 5.24 0.47
C ALA A 151 13.12 4.69 0.41
N MET A 152 12.25 5.33 -0.38
CA MET A 152 10.87 4.85 -0.58
C MET A 152 10.84 3.50 -1.30
N VAL A 153 11.58 3.36 -2.41
CA VAL A 153 11.67 2.12 -3.18
C VAL A 153 12.29 1.01 -2.34
N LEU A 154 13.38 1.29 -1.62
CA LEU A 154 13.96 0.32 -0.68
C LEU A 154 12.93 -0.14 0.35
N GLY A 155 12.18 0.80 0.95
CA GLY A 155 11.12 0.48 1.90
C GLY A 155 10.08 -0.47 1.35
N LEU A 156 9.59 -0.23 0.12
CA LEU A 156 8.63 -1.10 -0.56
C LEU A 156 9.22 -2.49 -0.86
N GLU A 157 10.49 -2.56 -1.29
CA GLU A 157 11.19 -3.84 -1.48
C GLU A 157 11.30 -4.62 -0.17
N GLN A 158 11.53 -3.93 0.96
CA GLN A 158 11.56 -4.57 2.28
C GLN A 158 10.16 -4.94 2.79
N LEU A 159 9.12 -4.16 2.49
CA LEU A 159 7.73 -4.56 2.74
C LEU A 159 7.43 -5.89 2.05
N LYS A 160 7.82 -6.04 0.78
CA LYS A 160 7.71 -7.32 0.07
C LYS A 160 8.42 -8.44 0.83
N VAL A 161 9.71 -8.28 1.14
CA VAL A 161 10.50 -9.31 1.82
C VAL A 161 9.86 -9.75 3.15
N PHE A 162 9.50 -8.80 4.02
CA PHE A 162 8.96 -9.15 5.34
C PHE A 162 7.50 -9.62 5.30
N SER A 163 6.72 -9.20 4.29
CA SER A 163 5.37 -9.74 4.06
C SER A 163 5.44 -11.18 3.59
N LEU A 164 6.27 -11.48 2.59
CA LEU A 164 6.39 -12.81 2.00
C LEU A 164 6.91 -13.86 3.01
N GLN A 165 7.76 -13.46 3.96
CA GLN A 165 8.22 -14.34 5.05
C GLN A 165 7.10 -14.89 5.94
N LYS A 166 5.88 -14.34 5.88
CA LYS A 166 4.72 -14.84 6.63
C LYS A 166 4.04 -16.04 5.96
N PHE A 167 4.46 -16.41 4.74
CA PHE A 167 3.80 -17.40 3.91
C PHE A 167 4.75 -18.52 3.47
N SER A 168 4.18 -19.64 3.03
CA SER A 168 4.93 -20.76 2.43
C SER A 168 5.60 -20.38 1.11
N GLU A 169 6.62 -21.11 0.66
CA GLU A 169 7.35 -20.79 -0.59
C GLU A 169 6.43 -20.72 -1.83
N GLU A 170 5.43 -21.60 -1.91
CA GLU A 170 4.43 -21.59 -2.98
C GLU A 170 3.59 -20.31 -2.94
N GLU A 171 3.10 -19.94 -1.76
CA GLU A 171 2.33 -18.70 -1.59
C GLU A 171 3.19 -17.47 -1.84
N GLN A 172 4.48 -17.51 -1.49
CA GLN A 172 5.39 -16.42 -1.78
C GLN A 172 5.51 -16.17 -3.28
N ALA A 173 5.63 -17.23 -4.08
CA ALA A 173 5.66 -17.12 -5.53
C ALA A 173 4.38 -16.50 -6.09
N ASN A 174 3.21 -16.86 -5.52
CA ASN A 174 1.91 -16.33 -5.94
C ASN A 174 1.66 -14.89 -5.47
N LEU A 175 2.20 -14.48 -4.32
CA LEU A 175 2.00 -13.16 -3.73
C LEU A 175 3.04 -12.13 -4.21
N SER A 176 4.23 -12.57 -4.63
CA SER A 176 5.30 -11.69 -5.11
C SER A 176 4.87 -10.68 -6.19
N PRO A 177 4.06 -11.07 -7.22
CA PRO A 177 3.67 -10.16 -8.30
C PRO A 177 2.90 -8.91 -7.84
N TYR A 178 2.10 -9.00 -6.79
CA TYR A 178 1.32 -7.86 -6.28
C TYR A 178 2.24 -6.75 -5.73
N PHE A 179 3.32 -7.14 -5.04
CA PHE A 179 4.32 -6.20 -4.56
C PHE A 179 5.19 -5.68 -5.70
N GLU A 180 5.61 -6.55 -6.62
CA GLU A 180 6.43 -6.18 -7.78
C GLU A 180 5.75 -5.15 -8.66
N TYR A 181 4.44 -5.29 -8.87
CA TYR A 181 3.62 -4.33 -9.58
C TYR A 181 3.77 -2.92 -8.99
N LEU A 182 3.46 -2.74 -7.69
CA LEU A 182 3.56 -1.43 -7.04
C LEU A 182 4.99 -0.90 -7.01
N ILE A 183 5.99 -1.76 -6.75
CA ILE A 183 7.40 -1.37 -6.77
C ILE A 183 7.78 -0.87 -8.17
N SER A 184 7.31 -1.53 -9.23
CA SER A 184 7.60 -1.14 -10.61
C SER A 184 6.97 0.20 -10.99
N GLU A 185 5.75 0.47 -10.53
CA GLU A 185 5.09 1.77 -10.69
C GLU A 185 5.86 2.87 -9.96
N MET A 186 6.27 2.61 -8.70
CA MET A 186 6.99 3.59 -7.88
C MET A 186 8.41 3.88 -8.39
N LYS A 187 9.05 2.93 -9.07
CA LYS A 187 10.36 3.13 -9.71
C LYS A 187 10.29 4.05 -10.94
N GLN A 188 9.11 4.27 -11.50
CA GLN A 188 8.91 5.17 -12.66
C GLN A 188 8.74 6.65 -12.24
N PHE A 189 8.61 6.92 -10.93
CA PHE A 189 8.39 8.27 -10.41
C PHE A 189 9.57 9.20 -10.64
#